data_AF-A0A924C2M1-F1
#
_entry.id   AF-A0A924C2M1-F1
#
_cell.length_a   1.000
_cell.length_b   1.000
_cell.length_c   1.000
_cell.angle_alpha   90.00
_cell.angle_beta   90.00
_cell.angle_gamma   90.00
#
_symmetry.space_group_name_H-M   'P 1'
#
loop_
_entity.id
_entity.type
_entity.pdbx_description
1 polymer ?
#
loop_
_entity_poly.entity_id
_entity_poly.type
_entity_poly.pdbx_seq_one_letter_code
_entity_poly.pdbx_strand_id
1 'polypeptide(L)'
;MSNTVRSAKLITRINLGCGAQILDGWINVDYSLGAKLAKVQMFSLLNRGLNIFSMDWDKRIFLHDLRKPFPWADATADIIYSSHTLE
;
A
#
# COMPACT_ATOMS: atom_id res chain seq x y z
N MET A 1 -12.99 42.33 -12.08
CA MET A 1 -13.52 41.14 -11.38
C MET A 1 -12.55 39.99 -11.65
N SER A 2 -11.77 39.60 -10.65
CA SER A 2 -10.71 38.58 -10.80
C SER A 2 -11.30 37.18 -10.67
N ASN A 3 -11.18 36.36 -11.71
CA ASN A 3 -11.53 34.94 -11.67
C ASN A 3 -10.37 34.17 -11.03
N THR A 4 -10.46 33.95 -9.72
CA THR A 4 -9.54 33.05 -9.03
C THR A 4 -9.95 31.61 -9.33
N VAL A 5 -9.21 30.96 -10.23
CA VAL A 5 -9.29 29.51 -10.43
C VAL A 5 -8.87 28.86 -9.11
N ARG A 6 -9.85 28.32 -8.37
CA ARG A 6 -9.59 27.47 -7.20
C ARG A 6 -8.82 26.24 -7.71
N SER A 7 -7.54 26.14 -7.37
CA SER A 7 -6.78 24.90 -7.56
C SER A 7 -7.54 23.79 -6.86
N ALA A 8 -7.98 22.78 -7.60
CA ALA A 8 -8.68 21.65 -7.02
C ALA A 8 -7.71 20.93 -6.08
N LYS A 9 -7.97 20.98 -4.77
CA LYS A 9 -7.18 20.23 -3.79
C LYS A 9 -7.28 18.75 -4.14
N LEU A 10 -6.15 18.12 -4.44
CA LEU A 10 -6.10 16.67 -4.62
C LEU A 10 -6.40 16.02 -3.26
N ILE A 11 -7.43 15.18 -3.24
CA ILE A 11 -7.84 14.44 -2.04
C ILE A 11 -6.94 13.23 -1.88
N THR A 12 -6.19 13.18 -0.79
CA THR A 12 -5.31 12.04 -0.44
C THR A 12 -6.10 11.00 0.35
N ARG A 13 -6.20 9.79 -0.20
CA ARG A 13 -6.92 8.67 0.41
C ARG A 13 -5.97 7.51 0.68
N ILE A 14 -6.03 6.93 1.87
CA ILE A 14 -5.11 5.88 2.32
C ILE A 14 -5.91 4.65 2.75
N ASN A 15 -5.54 3.49 2.21
CA ASN A 15 -6.12 2.18 2.54
C ASN A 15 -5.08 1.35 3.30
N LEU A 16 -5.21 1.24 4.62
CA LEU A 16 -4.28 0.55 5.51
C LEU A 16 -4.67 -0.92 5.70
N GLY A 17 -3.71 -1.84 5.54
CA GLY A 17 -3.95 -3.28 5.62
C GLY A 17 -4.71 -3.81 4.40
N CYS A 18 -4.42 -3.25 3.22
CA CYS A 18 -5.18 -3.49 1.99
C CYS A 18 -5.13 -4.94 1.47
N GLY A 19 -4.13 -5.73 1.87
CA GLY A 19 -3.89 -7.08 1.34
C GLY A 19 -3.85 -7.09 -0.19
N ALA A 20 -4.71 -7.90 -0.80
CA ALA A 20 -4.88 -7.97 -2.26
C ALA A 20 -5.95 -7.00 -2.81
N GLN A 21 -6.60 -6.20 -1.96
CA GLN A 21 -7.69 -5.29 -2.34
C GLN A 21 -7.13 -3.91 -2.68
N ILE A 22 -6.88 -3.68 -3.97
CA ILE A 22 -6.26 -2.45 -4.47
C ILE A 22 -7.32 -1.53 -5.07
N LEU A 23 -7.41 -0.32 -4.52
CA LEU A 23 -8.34 0.71 -4.98
C LEU A 23 -7.61 1.78 -5.77
N ASP A 24 -8.12 2.11 -6.96
CA ASP A 24 -7.58 3.17 -7.80
C ASP A 24 -7.78 4.54 -7.15
N GLY A 25 -6.76 5.40 -7.24
CA GLY A 25 -6.76 6.71 -6.60
C GLY A 25 -6.56 6.68 -5.07
N TRP A 26 -6.26 5.52 -4.51
CA TRP A 26 -5.86 5.35 -3.12
C TRP A 26 -4.38 4.98 -3.02
N ILE A 27 -3.76 5.43 -1.93
CA ILE A 27 -2.48 4.91 -1.48
C ILE A 27 -2.79 3.63 -0.70
N ASN A 28 -2.51 2.48 -1.30
CA ASN A 28 -2.78 1.17 -0.71
C ASN A 28 -1.56 0.74 0.09
N VAL A 29 -1.70 0.51 1.39
CA VAL A 29 -0.60 0.24 2.34
C VAL A 29 -0.78 -1.14 2.95
N ASP A 30 0.29 -1.92 3.01
CA ASP A 30 0.29 -3.23 3.69
C ASP A 30 1.69 -3.59 4.21
N TYR A 31 1.76 -4.59 5.09
CA TYR A 31 3.01 -5.11 5.67
C TYR A 31 3.05 -6.63 5.88
N SER A 32 2.04 -7.34 5.40
CA SER A 32 1.91 -8.79 5.56
C SER A 32 3.06 -9.54 4.89
N LEU A 33 3.38 -10.72 5.43
CA LEU A 33 4.57 -11.53 5.09
C LEU A 33 4.74 -11.81 3.60
N GLY A 34 3.66 -11.78 2.81
CA GLY A 34 3.76 -11.94 1.38
C GLY A 34 4.61 -10.85 0.70
N ALA A 35 4.48 -9.61 1.14
CA ALA A 35 5.27 -8.49 0.61
C ALA A 35 6.76 -8.51 1.05
N LYS A 36 7.07 -9.19 2.17
CA LYS A 36 8.45 -9.38 2.66
C LYS A 36 9.17 -10.54 1.97
N LEU A 37 8.46 -11.65 1.73
CA LEU A 37 9.01 -12.84 1.09
C LEU A 37 9.31 -12.63 -0.40
N ALA A 38 8.59 -11.74 -1.09
CA ALA A 38 8.86 -11.36 -2.48
C ALA A 38 10.25 -10.71 -2.70
N LYS A 39 10.93 -10.26 -1.65
CA LYS A 39 12.27 -9.64 -1.73
C LYS A 39 13.43 -10.61 -1.43
N VAL A 40 13.17 -11.88 -1.09
CA VAL A 40 14.22 -12.86 -0.77
C VAL A 40 14.50 -13.75 -1.99
N GLN A 41 15.59 -13.46 -2.70
CA GLN A 41 15.98 -14.11 -3.97
C GLN A 41 16.14 -15.63 -3.89
N MET A 42 16.37 -16.21 -2.71
CA MET A 42 16.49 -17.67 -2.52
C MET A 42 15.16 -18.43 -2.55
N PHE A 43 14.01 -17.77 -2.38
CA PHE A 43 12.70 -18.44 -2.39
C PHE A 43 12.17 -18.70 -3.81
N SER A 44 12.64 -17.93 -4.80
CA SER A 44 12.28 -18.06 -6.23
C SER A 44 12.64 -19.44 -6.81
N LEU A 45 13.75 -20.04 -6.37
CA LEU A 45 14.20 -21.34 -6.86
C LEU A 45 13.44 -22.52 -6.28
N LEU A 46 12.95 -22.42 -5.03
CA LEU A 46 12.18 -23.47 -4.36
C LEU A 46 10.69 -23.48 -4.75
N ASN A 47 10.14 -22.34 -5.16
CA ASN A 47 8.72 -22.19 -5.50
C ASN A 47 8.35 -22.74 -6.90
N ARG A 48 9.34 -23.12 -7.72
CA ARG A 48 9.11 -23.59 -9.10
C ARG A 48 8.56 -25.01 -9.17
N GLY A 49 8.67 -25.79 -8.09
CA GLY A 49 8.19 -27.18 -8.00
C GLY A 49 6.96 -27.39 -7.12
N LEU A 50 6.60 -26.40 -6.29
CA LEU A 50 5.51 -26.50 -5.34
C LEU A 50 4.65 -25.25 -5.51
N ASN A 51 3.48 -25.42 -6.12
CA ASN A 51 2.52 -24.39 -6.50
C ASN A 51 1.83 -23.73 -5.27
N ILE A 52 2.60 -23.31 -4.26
CA ILE A 52 2.11 -22.97 -2.92
C ILE A 52 1.93 -21.45 -2.72
N PHE A 53 2.58 -20.60 -3.52
CA PHE A 53 2.44 -19.14 -3.35
C PHE A 53 2.22 -18.42 -4.68
N SER A 54 0.95 -18.35 -5.08
CA SER A 54 0.41 -17.37 -6.04
C SER A 54 0.39 -15.97 -5.41
N MET A 55 1.55 -15.44 -5.07
CA MET A 55 1.71 -14.11 -4.47
C MET A 55 2.12 -13.11 -5.55
N ASP A 56 1.20 -12.83 -6.47
CA ASP A 56 1.25 -11.62 -7.30
C ASP A 56 0.88 -10.43 -6.40
N TRP A 57 1.87 -9.89 -5.69
CA TRP A 57 1.68 -8.64 -4.95
C TRP A 57 1.67 -7.47 -5.93
N ASP A 58 0.56 -6.73 -5.95
CA ASP A 58 0.37 -5.60 -6.85
C ASP A 58 1.42 -4.51 -6.56
N LYS A 59 2.09 -4.03 -7.61
CA LYS A 59 3.15 -3.01 -7.50
C LYS A 59 2.65 -1.66 -6.97
N ARG A 60 1.33 -1.43 -6.97
CA ARG A 60 0.68 -0.24 -6.42
C ARG A 60 0.64 -0.22 -4.89
N ILE A 61 1.09 -1.28 -4.23
CA ILE A 61 1.11 -1.38 -2.77
C ILE A 61 2.35 -0.69 -2.21
N PHE A 62 2.12 0.26 -1.30
CA PHE A 62 3.11 0.87 -0.46
C PHE A 62 3.42 -0.02 0.75
N LEU A 63 4.53 -0.76 0.68
CA LEU A 63 4.96 -1.66 1.75
C LEU A 63 5.48 -0.86 2.96
N HIS A 64 4.73 -0.83 4.06
CA HIS A 64 5.08 0.00 5.23
C HIS A 64 4.66 -0.62 6.55
N ASP A 65 5.59 -0.66 7.51
CA ASP A 65 5.36 -1.08 8.89
C ASP A 65 4.60 0.03 9.63
N LEU A 66 3.34 -0.21 10.00
CA LEU A 66 2.50 0.81 10.63
C LEU A 66 3.00 1.26 12.02
N ARG A 67 3.93 0.50 12.64
CA ARG A 67 4.60 0.90 13.89
C ARG A 67 5.69 1.96 13.66
N LYS A 68 6.00 2.27 12.40
CA LYS A 68 6.98 3.29 12.00
C LYS A 68 6.25 4.52 11.43
N PRO A 69 6.79 5.73 11.66
CA PRO A 69 6.22 6.93 11.07
C PRO A 69 6.23 6.81 9.53
N PHE A 70 5.16 7.31 8.91
CA PHE A 70 5.08 7.42 7.46
C PHE A 70 6.06 8.50 6.94
N PRO A 71 6.55 8.39 5.69
CA PRO A 71 7.42 9.38 5.09
C PRO A 71 6.65 10.58 4.50
N TRP A 72 5.38 10.74 4.85
CA TRP A 72 4.52 11.85 4.40
C TRP A 72 4.47 12.93 5.48
N ALA A 73 4.19 14.17 5.07
CA ALA A 73 4.04 15.26 6.02
C ALA A 73 2.76 15.08 6.87
N ASP A 74 2.77 15.65 8.07
CA ASP A 74 1.63 15.61 8.98
C ASP A 74 0.38 16.28 8.35
N ALA A 75 -0.81 15.80 8.77
CA ALA A 75 -2.10 16.33 8.34
C ALA A 75 -2.33 16.37 6.82
N THR A 76 -1.72 15.45 6.06
CA THR A 76 -1.86 15.35 4.60
C THR A 76 -2.91 14.34 4.12
N ALA A 77 -3.33 13.40 4.97
CA ALA A 77 -4.37 12.43 4.65
C ALA A 77 -5.75 13.04 4.84
N ASP A 78 -6.58 13.03 3.80
CA ASP A 78 -7.98 13.50 3.89
C ASP A 78 -8.93 12.36 4.29
N ILE A 79 -8.64 11.13 3.85
CA ILE A 79 -9.46 9.94 4.13
C ILE A 79 -8.54 8.77 4.47
N ILE A 80 -8.84 8.08 5.57
CA ILE A 80 -8.18 6.85 5.97
C ILE A 80 -9.23 5.76 6.09
N TYR A 81 -9.02 4.66 5.38
CA TYR A 81 -9.72 3.40 5.58
C TYR A 81 -8.71 2.40 6.15
N SER A 82 -9.14 1.60 7.13
CA SER A 82 -8.31 0.55 7.72
C SER A 82 -9.10 -0.74 7.81
N SER A 83 -8.53 -1.81 7.26
CA SER A 83 -9.03 -3.19 7.40
C SER A 83 -8.17 -3.97 8.40
N HIS A 84 -8.07 -5.30 8.23
CA HIS A 84 -7.20 -6.14 9.06
C HIS A 84 -5.73 -5.78 8.83
N THR A 85 -5.07 -5.32 9.88
CA THR A 85 -3.63 -5.01 9.86
C THR A 85 -2.86 -6.07 10.66
N LEU A 86 -1.73 -6.51 10.13
CA LEU A 86 -0.70 -7.20 10.92
C LEU A 86 0.34 -6.15 11.30
N GLU A 87 0.46 -5.86 12.60
CA GLU A 87 1.37 -4.85 13.16
C GLU A 87 2.83 -5.33 13.24
#